data_AF-A0A0C2BY70-F1
#
_entry.id   AF-A0A0C2BY70-F1
#
_cell.length_a   1.000
_cell.length_b   1.000
_cell.length_c   1.000
_cell.angle_alpha   90.00
_cell.angle_beta   90.00
_cell.angle_gamma   90.00
#
_symmetry.space_group_name_H-M   'P 1'
#
loop_
_entity.id
_entity.type
_entity.pdbx_description
1 polymer ?
#
loop_
_entity_poly.entity_id
_entity_poly.type
_entity_poly.pdbx_seq_one_letter_code
_entity_poly.pdbx_strand_id
1 'polypeptide(L)'
;VSEGIDFSDADSRAVCIVGIPFPPLMDVRICLKRLYINELAAADKRAQTSDEWYVTEGYRAVNQAIGRVIRHVNDFGVVALLDER
;
A
#
# COMPACT_ATOMS: atom_id res chain seq x y z
N VAL A 1 4.12 -16.98 2.94
CA VAL A 1 2.83 -17.70 2.80
C VAL A 1 1.72 -16.75 3.23
N SER A 2 1.16 -15.97 2.30
CA SER A 2 0.05 -15.04 2.59
C SER A 2 -0.70 -14.63 1.32
N GLU A 3 -0.08 -14.79 0.14
CA GLU A 3 -0.74 -14.75 -1.16
C GLU A 3 -1.48 -16.09 -1.38
N GLY A 4 -2.81 -16.03 -1.61
CA GLY A 4 -3.61 -17.18 -2.06
C GLY A 4 -4.46 -17.91 -1.02
N ILE A 5 -4.41 -17.53 0.26
CA ILE A 5 -5.32 -18.06 1.28
C ILE A 5 -6.44 -17.06 1.50
N ASP A 6 -7.63 -17.42 1.01
CA ASP A 6 -8.87 -16.72 1.28
C ASP A 6 -9.44 -17.24 2.61
N PHE A 7 -9.50 -16.36 3.60
CA PHE A 7 -10.09 -16.67 4.91
C PHE A 7 -11.52 -16.20 4.87
N SER A 8 -12.53 -17.09 4.89
CA SER A 8 -13.94 -16.72 4.74
C SER A 8 -14.56 -16.23 6.06
N ASP A 9 -15.50 -15.29 5.95
CA ASP A 9 -16.36 -14.77 7.02
C ASP A 9 -15.70 -14.64 8.40
N ALA A 10 -15.84 -15.64 9.27
CA ALA A 10 -15.36 -15.64 10.65
C ALA A 10 -13.83 -15.70 10.78
N ASP A 11 -13.12 -16.08 9.72
CA ASP A 11 -11.67 -16.16 9.70
C ASP A 11 -11.06 -14.82 9.27
N SER A 12 -9.94 -14.42 9.90
CA SER A 12 -9.22 -13.16 9.63
C SER A 12 -10.00 -11.86 9.95
N ARG A 13 -10.77 -11.84 11.06
CA ARG A 13 -11.50 -10.67 11.57
C ARG A 13 -10.65 -9.51 12.08
N ALA A 14 -9.36 -9.74 12.28
CA ALA A 14 -8.42 -8.71 12.66
C ALA A 14 -7.11 -8.86 11.88
N VAL A 15 -6.56 -7.74 11.42
CA VAL A 15 -5.21 -7.67 10.86
C VAL A 15 -4.41 -6.62 11.60
N CYS A 16 -3.23 -7.02 12.07
CA CYS A 16 -2.23 -6.12 12.62
C CYS A 16 -1.14 -5.89 11.58
N ILE A 17 -0.93 -4.63 11.21
CA ILE A 17 0.10 -4.19 10.27
C ILE A 17 1.18 -3.51 11.10
N VAL A 18 2.37 -4.11 11.15
CA VAL A 18 3.51 -3.55 11.87
C VAL A 18 4.40 -2.80 10.88
N GLY A 19 4.30 -1.48 10.89
CA GLY A 19 4.98 -0.61 9.95
C GLY A 19 4.41 -0.63 8.53
N ILE A 20 4.49 0.51 7.85
CA ILE A 20 4.26 0.64 6.41
C ILE A 20 5.51 0.17 5.63
N PRO A 21 5.38 -0.80 4.70
CA PRO A 21 6.49 -1.34 3.93
C PRO A 21 6.83 -0.45 2.74
N PHE A 22 7.45 0.70 3.02
CA PHE A 22 7.93 1.59 1.97
C PHE A 22 9.02 0.93 1.11
N PRO A 23 9.00 1.12 -0.21
CA PRO A 23 10.08 0.65 -1.07
C PRO A 23 11.44 1.27 -0.67
N PRO A 24 12.57 0.55 -0.76
CA PRO A 24 13.87 1.12 -0.40
C PRO A 24 14.23 2.30 -1.30
N LEU A 25 14.49 3.47 -0.71
CA LEU A 25 14.79 4.72 -1.46
C LEU A 25 16.03 4.60 -2.34
N MET A 26 16.98 3.76 -1.97
CA MET A 26 18.25 3.55 -2.68
C MET A 26 18.19 2.41 -3.71
N ASP A 27 17.06 1.70 -3.86
CA ASP A 27 16.91 0.72 -4.94
C ASP A 27 16.88 1.48 -6.27
N VAL A 28 17.77 1.09 -7.19
CA VAL A 28 17.94 1.71 -8.52
C VAL A 28 16.61 1.78 -9.27
N ARG A 29 15.73 0.78 -9.15
CA ARG A 29 14.43 0.76 -9.83
C ARG A 29 13.51 1.85 -9.29
N ILE A 30 13.54 2.10 -7.98
CA ILE A 30 12.75 3.16 -7.34
C ILE A 30 13.30 4.52 -7.76
N CYS A 31 14.62 4.71 -7.75
CA CYS A 31 15.23 5.96 -8.23
C CYS A 31 14.86 6.26 -9.69
N LEU A 32 15.00 5.28 -10.58
CA LEU A 32 14.64 5.43 -12.00
C LEU A 32 13.16 5.71 -12.19
N LYS A 33 12.28 5.04 -11.44
CA LYS A 33 10.84 5.27 -11.52
C LYS A 33 10.46 6.68 -11.05
N ARG A 34 11.09 7.18 -9.98
CA ARG A 34 10.88 8.55 -9.50
C ARG A 34 11.34 9.59 -10.52
N LEU A 35 12.50 9.39 -11.16
CA LEU A 35 12.99 10.27 -12.23
C LEU A 35 11.99 10.33 -13.40
N TYR A 36 11.52 9.18 -13.86
CA TYR A 36 10.52 9.12 -14.93
C TYR A 36 9.20 9.82 -14.57
N ILE A 37 8.70 9.64 -13.35
CA ILE A 37 7.48 10.32 -12.90
C ILE A 37 7.70 11.84 -12.82
N ASN A 38 8.88 12.28 -12.38
CA ASN A 38 9.20 13.71 -12.35
C ASN A 38 9.25 14.31 -13.75
N GLU A 39 9.76 13.59 -14.76
CA GLU A 39 9.73 14.02 -16.16
C GLU A 39 8.28 14.17 -16.67
N LEU A 40 7.39 13.22 -16.32
CA LEU A 40 5.97 13.31 -16.65
C LEU A 40 5.29 14.50 -15.97
N ALA A 41 5.56 14.73 -14.69
CA ALA A 41 4.99 15.85 -13.92
C ALA A 41 5.51 17.22 -14.42
N ALA A 42 6.72 17.27 -14.99
CA ALA A 42 7.23 18.48 -15.63
C ALA A 42 6.50 18.80 -16.95
N ALA A 43 6.07 17.77 -17.68
CA ALA A 43 5.30 17.92 -18.92
C ALA A 43 3.81 18.20 -18.68
N ASP A 44 3.21 17.58 -17.65
CA ASP A 44 1.82 17.77 -17.26
C ASP A 44 1.71 18.01 -15.75
N LYS A 45 1.34 19.23 -15.36
CA LYS A 45 1.16 19.61 -13.95
C LYS A 45 -0.02 18.92 -13.26
N ARG A 46 -0.88 18.21 -14.00
CA ARG A 46 -1.95 17.36 -13.44
C ARG A 46 -1.50 15.94 -13.15
N ALA A 47 -0.31 15.54 -13.62
CA ALA A 47 0.23 14.22 -13.35
C ALA A 47 0.66 14.09 -11.88
N GLN A 48 0.58 12.86 -11.38
CA GLN A 48 1.00 12.50 -10.03
C GLN A 48 2.49 12.81 -9.82
N THR A 49 2.83 13.35 -8.65
CA THR A 49 4.24 13.57 -8.27
C THR A 49 4.94 12.28 -7.85
N SER A 50 6.28 12.25 -7.92
CA SER A 50 7.03 11.07 -7.51
C SER A 50 6.90 10.73 -6.02
N ASP A 51 6.65 11.74 -5.18
CA ASP A 51 6.45 11.56 -3.74
C ASP A 51 5.05 11.00 -3.43
N GLU A 52 4.00 11.49 -4.10
CA GLU A 52 2.66 10.91 -4.02
C GLU A 52 2.63 9.44 -4.48
N TRP A 53 3.35 9.14 -5.57
CA TRP A 53 3.51 7.76 -6.03
C TRP A 53 4.23 6.91 -5.00
N TYR A 54 5.32 7.41 -4.42
CA TYR A 54 6.09 6.68 -3.40
C TYR A 54 5.26 6.35 -2.16
N VAL A 55 4.44 7.31 -1.71
CA VAL A 55 3.46 7.11 -0.63
C VAL A 55 2.44 6.05 -1.02
N THR A 56 1.90 6.13 -2.23
CA THR A 56 0.92 5.16 -2.75
C THR A 56 1.48 3.74 -2.79
N GLU A 57 2.73 3.56 -3.24
CA GLU A 57 3.38 2.24 -3.24
C GLU A 57 3.62 1.72 -1.82
N GLY A 58 3.99 2.57 -0.86
CA GLY A 58 4.16 2.18 0.55
C GLY A 58 2.85 1.62 1.15
N TYR A 59 1.72 2.25 0.85
CA TYR A 59 0.40 1.80 1.32
C TYR A 59 -0.18 0.63 0.52
N ARG A 60 0.45 0.20 -0.57
CA ARG A 60 -0.10 -0.87 -1.42
C ARG A 60 -0.33 -2.18 -0.66
N ALA A 61 0.64 -2.60 0.16
CA ALA A 61 0.51 -3.80 0.98
C ALA A 61 -0.53 -3.63 2.11
N VAL A 62 -0.65 -2.42 2.65
CA VAL A 62 -1.66 -2.06 3.66
C VAL A 62 -3.06 -2.21 3.07
N ASN A 63 -3.27 -1.66 1.88
CA ASN A 63 -4.56 -1.74 1.19
C ASN A 63 -4.92 -3.18 0.82
N GLN A 64 -3.93 -4.00 0.44
CA GLN A 64 -4.14 -5.43 0.23
C GLN A 64 -4.56 -6.14 1.53
N ALA A 65 -3.91 -5.82 2.65
CA ALA A 65 -4.26 -6.38 3.94
C ALA A 65 -5.66 -5.98 4.41
N ILE A 66 -6.05 -4.71 4.22
CA ILE A 66 -7.40 -4.20 4.51
C ILE A 66 -8.46 -4.95 3.69
N GLY A 67 -8.20 -5.18 2.41
CA GLY A 67 -9.10 -5.92 1.53
C GLY A 67 -9.33 -7.38 1.92
N ARG A 68 -8.51 -7.94 2.83
CA ARG A 68 -8.72 -9.28 3.41
C ARG A 68 -9.62 -9.26 4.64
N VAL A 69 -9.74 -8.11 5.32
CA VAL A 69 -10.54 -7.96 6.54
C VAL A 69 -11.96 -7.48 6.22
N ILE A 70 -12.10 -6.57 5.25
CA ILE A 70 -13.38 -5.98 4.86
C ILE A 70 -13.63 -6.35 3.39
N ARG A 71 -14.52 -7.31 3.14
CA ARG A 71 -14.72 -7.88 1.79
C ARG A 71 -16.04 -7.49 1.13
N HIS A 72 -17.05 -7.11 1.93
CA HIS A 72 -18.35 -6.68 1.43
C HIS A 72 -19.02 -5.69 2.39
N VAL A 73 -20.11 -5.06 1.96
CA VAL A 73 -20.80 -3.96 2.68
C VAL A 73 -21.32 -4.33 4.08
N ASN A 74 -21.54 -5.63 4.33
CA ASN A 74 -22.01 -6.16 5.61
C ASN A 74 -20.90 -6.85 6.42
N ASP A 75 -19.65 -6.76 5.96
CA ASP A 75 -18.50 -7.36 6.63
C ASP A 75 -17.94 -6.39 7.67
N PHE A 76 -17.35 -6.92 8.74
CA PHE A 76 -16.70 -6.10 9.76
C PHE A 76 -15.42 -6.77 10.25
N GLY A 77 -14.48 -5.94 10.67
CA GLY A 77 -13.25 -6.39 11.28
C GLY A 77 -12.41 -5.23 11.81
N VAL A 78 -11.27 -5.56 12.39
CA VAL A 78 -10.36 -4.59 13.01
C VAL A 78 -9.06 -4.53 12.23
N VAL A 79 -8.64 -3.33 11.85
CA VAL A 79 -7.32 -3.09 11.28
C VAL A 79 -6.51 -2.28 12.30
N ALA A 80 -5.45 -2.88 12.83
CA ALA A 80 -4.52 -2.22 13.73
C ALA A 80 -3.25 -1.86 12.96
N LEU A 81 -3.04 -0.56 12.73
CA LEU A 81 -1.79 -0.02 12.21
C LEU A 81 -0.87 0.31 13.37
N LEU A 82 0.22 -0.43 13.47
CA LEU A 82 1.24 -0.31 14.50
C LEU A 82 2.48 0.32 13.87
N ASP A 83 2.45 1.65 13.75
CA ASP A 83 3.52 2.46 13.19
C ASP A 83 3.58 3.79 13.95
N GLU A 84 4.78 4.26 14.28
CA GLU A 84 5.00 5.50 15.04
C GLU A 84 5.19 6.73 14.16
N ARG A 85 5.37 6.52 12.84
CA ARG A 85 5.73 7.54 11.86
C ARG A 85 4.59 8.47 11.49
#